data_AF-A0A968L307-F1
#
_entry.id   AF-A0A968L307-F1
#
_cell.length_a   1.000
_cell.length_b   1.000
_cell.length_c   1.000
_cell.angle_alpha   90.00
_cell.angle_beta   90.00
_cell.angle_gamma   90.00
#
_symmetry.space_group_name_H-M   'P 1'
#
loop_
_entity.id
_entity.type
_entity.pdbx_description
1 polymer ?
#
loop_
_entity_poly.entity_id
_entity_poly.type
_entity_poly.pdbx_seq_one_letter_code
_entity_poly.pdbx_strand_id
1 'polypeptide(L)'
;MMETRRMNLIQHMARRFSLRQIVFFLLLAFFLTSILFPFYWMVSSSFKTQVEIGGRQPVYIPSALRLDAYRELFDPSHPSFQNFSVYILNSL
;
A
#
# COMPACT_ATOMS: atom_id res chain seq x y z
N MET A 1 4.79 -39.12 -41.19
CA MET A 1 4.23 -39.09 -39.82
C MET A 1 4.15 -37.64 -39.38
N MET A 2 2.95 -37.08 -39.23
CA MET A 2 2.78 -35.71 -38.72
C MET A 2 2.80 -35.74 -37.20
N GLU A 3 3.93 -35.35 -36.61
CA GLU A 3 4.09 -35.21 -35.17
C GLU A 3 3.23 -34.03 -34.70
N THR A 4 2.13 -34.32 -34.02
CA THR A 4 1.22 -33.30 -33.49
C THR A 4 1.93 -32.64 -32.31
N ARG A 5 2.59 -31.50 -32.57
CA ARG A 5 3.22 -30.67 -31.53
C ARG A 5 2.16 -30.28 -30.49
N ARG A 6 2.09 -31.02 -29.37
CA ARG A 6 1.22 -30.69 -28.24
C ARG A 6 1.64 -29.32 -27.71
N MET A 7 0.76 -28.33 -27.86
CA MET A 7 1.01 -26.99 -27.36
C MET A 7 0.95 -27.00 -25.84
N ASN A 8 1.94 -26.38 -25.19
CA ASN A 8 1.98 -26.25 -23.73
C ASN A 8 0.85 -25.30 -23.24
N LEU A 9 0.35 -25.49 -22.02
CA LEU A 9 -0.68 -24.64 -21.41
C LEU A 9 -0.34 -23.13 -21.48
N ILE A 10 0.95 -22.81 -21.35
CA ILE A 10 1.49 -21.46 -21.49
C ILE A 10 1.26 -20.90 -22.92
N GLN A 11 1.38 -21.73 -23.96
CA GLN A 11 1.14 -21.30 -25.34
C GLN A 11 -0.36 -21.05 -25.60
N HIS A 12 -1.25 -21.83 -24.97
CA HIS A 12 -2.70 -21.58 -25.05
C HIS A 12 -3.09 -20.26 -24.36
N MET A 13 -2.48 -19.94 -23.22
CA MET A 13 -2.71 -18.66 -22.52
C MET A 13 -2.06 -17.48 -23.24
N ALA A 14 -0.83 -17.65 -23.77
CA ALA A 14 -0.11 -16.63 -24.53
C ALA A 14 -0.77 -16.30 -25.87
N ARG A 15 -1.61 -17.18 -26.42
CA ARG A 15 -2.39 -16.90 -27.63
C ARG A 15 -3.60 -15.99 -27.35
N ARG A 16 -4.06 -15.91 -26.08
CA ARG A 16 -5.14 -14.99 -25.65
C ARG A 16 -4.66 -13.59 -25.33
N PHE A 17 -3.41 -13.45 -24.86
CA PHE A 17 -2.84 -12.16 -24.47
C PHE A 17 -1.65 -11.81 -25.37
N SER A 18 -1.79 -10.72 -26.12
CA SER A 18 -0.68 -10.18 -26.92
C SER A 18 0.47 -9.71 -26.02
N LEU A 19 1.71 -9.77 -26.52
CA LEU A 19 2.89 -9.27 -25.81
C LEU A 19 2.73 -7.79 -25.41
N ARG A 20 2.03 -6.99 -26.24
CA ARG A 20 1.65 -5.61 -25.92
C ARG A 20 0.77 -5.50 -24.67
N GLN A 21 -0.23 -6.39 -24.52
CA GLN A 21 -1.09 -6.41 -23.33
C GLN A 21 -0.30 -6.80 -22.08
N ILE A 22 0.60 -7.78 -22.17
CA ILE A 22 1.45 -8.18 -21.04
C ILE A 22 2.32 -7.00 -20.59
N VAL A 23 3.02 -6.34 -21.52
CA VAL A 23 3.83 -5.15 -21.21
C VAL A 23 2.98 -4.04 -20.62
N PHE A 24 1.79 -3.78 -21.18
CA PHE A 24 0.87 -2.79 -20.65
C PHE A 24 0.46 -3.10 -19.20
N PHE A 25 0.06 -4.33 -18.89
CA PHE A 25 -0.33 -4.72 -17.53
C PHE A 25 0.85 -4.65 -16.54
N LEU A 26 2.05 -5.02 -16.96
CA LEU A 26 3.25 -4.90 -16.12
C LEU A 26 3.57 -3.45 -15.79
N LEU A 27 3.53 -2.56 -16.79
CA LEU A 27 3.72 -1.12 -16.58
C LEU A 27 2.60 -0.55 -15.69
N LEU A 28 1.35 -0.88 -15.98
CA LEU A 28 0.21 -0.44 -15.18
C LEU A 28 0.34 -0.90 -13.73
N ALA A 29 0.68 -2.17 -13.49
CA ALA A 29 0.88 -2.70 -12.15
C ALA A 29 2.05 -2.02 -11.42
N PHE A 30 3.15 -1.76 -12.12
CA PHE A 30 4.29 -1.01 -11.59
C PHE A 30 3.85 0.39 -11.14
N PHE A 31 3.24 1.17 -12.02
CA PHE A 31 2.80 2.53 -11.70
C PHE A 31 1.74 2.55 -10.60
N LEU A 32 0.74 1.67 -10.65
CA LEU A 32 -0.27 1.56 -9.60
C LEU A 32 0.36 1.22 -8.25
N THR A 33 1.28 0.25 -8.22
CA THR A 33 1.95 -0.13 -6.97
C THR A 33 2.80 1.02 -6.44
N SER A 34 3.57 1.69 -7.30
CA SER A 34 4.39 2.84 -6.90
C SER A 34 3.56 4.01 -6.38
N ILE A 35 2.37 4.25 -6.95
CA ILE A 35 1.45 5.30 -6.50
C ILE A 35 0.77 4.91 -5.20
N LEU A 36 0.25 3.69 -5.09
CA LEU A 36 -0.54 3.25 -3.94
C LEU A 36 0.32 2.93 -2.71
N PHE A 37 1.56 2.49 -2.91
CA PHE A 37 2.47 2.11 -1.83
C PHE A 37 2.66 3.20 -0.76
N PRO A 38 2.95 4.48 -1.08
CA PRO A 38 3.07 5.53 -0.07
C PRO A 38 1.77 5.77 0.72
N PHE A 39 0.59 5.67 0.09
CA PHE A 39 -0.69 5.81 0.79
C PHE A 39 -0.96 4.61 1.70
N TYR A 40 -0.69 3.39 1.21
CA TYR A 40 -0.72 2.18 2.03
C TYR A 40 0.21 2.32 3.24
N TRP A 41 1.43 2.80 3.01
CA TRP A 41 2.41 2.99 4.08
C TRP A 41 1.93 4.02 5.10
N MET A 42 1.36 5.14 4.64
CA MET A 42 0.80 6.19 5.49
C MET A 42 -0.30 5.64 6.40
N VAL A 43 -1.30 4.95 5.83
CA VAL A 43 -2.41 4.34 6.59
C VAL A 43 -1.90 3.24 7.52
N SER A 44 -1.01 2.36 7.06
CA SER A 44 -0.41 1.33 7.91
C SER A 44 0.34 1.94 9.09
N SER A 45 1.11 3.01 8.85
CA SER A 45 1.92 3.68 9.87
C SER A 45 1.09 4.42 10.92
N SER A 46 -0.10 4.92 10.57
CA SER A 46 -0.95 5.63 11.54
C SER A 46 -1.51 4.73 12.64
N PHE A 47 -1.51 3.41 12.45
CA PHE A 47 -1.88 2.41 13.47
C PHE A 47 -0.69 1.83 14.25
N LYS A 48 0.55 2.14 13.86
CA LYS A 48 1.76 1.60 14.50
C LYS A 48 2.10 2.37 15.77
N THR A 49 2.71 1.67 16.71
CA THR A 49 3.39 2.27 17.87
C THR A 49 4.70 2.94 17.46
N GLN A 50 5.21 3.86 18.30
CA GLN A 50 6.53 4.48 18.08
C GLN A 50 7.66 3.45 17.99
N VAL A 51 7.54 2.33 18.70
CA VAL A 51 8.51 1.23 18.66
C VAL A 51 8.47 0.49 17.31
N GLU A 52 7.29 0.29 16.74
CA GLU A 52 7.13 -0.33 15.40
C GLU A 52 7.61 0.58 14.27
N ILE A 53 7.55 1.91 14.45
CA ILE A 53 8.04 2.89 13.47
C ILE A 53 9.56 3.06 13.59
N GLY A 54 10.09 3.19 14.81
CA GLY A 54 11.51 3.41 15.08
C GLY A 54 12.35 2.13 15.21
N GLY A 55 11.74 0.96 15.07
CA GLY A 55 12.40 -0.33 15.18
C GLY A 55 13.41 -0.59 14.06
N ARG A 56 14.39 -1.46 14.32
CA ARG A 56 15.42 -1.86 13.33
C ARG A 56 14.87 -2.72 12.19
N GLN A 57 13.69 -3.31 12.37
CA GLN A 57 13.05 -4.16 11.37
C GLN A 57 11.86 -3.40 10.74
N PRO A 58 11.75 -3.37 9.40
CA PRO A 58 10.64 -2.71 8.75
C PRO A 58 9.34 -3.47 9.03
N VAL A 59 8.41 -2.82 9.75
CA VAL A 59 7.06 -3.35 9.99
C VAL A 59 6.15 -2.86 8.88
N TYR A 60 5.74 -3.72 7.96
CA TYR A 60 4.86 -3.32 6.83
C TYR A 60 3.37 -3.33 7.20
N ILE A 61 2.96 -4.24 8.07
CA ILE A 61 1.59 -4.39 8.58
C ILE A 61 1.66 -4.19 10.09
N PRO A 62 0.85 -3.32 10.69
CA PRO A 62 0.88 -3.09 12.13
C PRO A 62 0.51 -4.37 12.90
N SER A 63 1.11 -4.57 14.06
CA SER A 63 0.79 -5.74 14.92
C SER A 63 -0.64 -5.70 15.46
N ALA A 64 -1.22 -4.51 15.60
CA ALA A 64 -2.61 -4.28 15.98
C ALA A 64 -3.14 -2.98 15.36
N LEU A 65 -4.46 -2.88 15.18
CA LEU A 65 -5.12 -1.64 14.75
C LEU A 65 -5.29 -0.69 15.94
N ARG A 66 -4.25 0.09 16.25
CA ARG A 66 -4.23 1.00 17.40
C ARG A 66 -4.68 2.40 17.02
N LEU A 67 -5.51 3.01 17.87
CA LEU A 67 -5.99 4.38 17.68
C LEU A 67 -5.25 5.39 18.56
N ASP A 68 -4.12 5.01 19.15
CA ASP A 68 -3.44 5.82 20.17
C ASP A 68 -2.91 7.14 19.60
N ALA A 69 -2.32 7.11 18.39
CA ALA A 69 -1.88 8.33 17.71
C ALA A 69 -3.06 9.28 17.42
N TYR A 70 -4.23 8.73 17.09
CA TYR A 70 -5.45 9.55 16.89
C TYR A 70 -5.97 10.11 18.21
N ARG A 71 -5.92 9.33 19.30
CA ARG A 71 -6.28 9.85 20.63
C ARG A 71 -5.34 10.97 21.05
N GLU A 72 -4.03 10.78 20.93
CA GLU A 72 -3.03 11.82 21.20
C GLU A 72 -3.27 13.09 20.36
N LEU A 73 -3.63 12.96 19.09
CA LEU A 73 -3.86 14.09 18.18
C LEU A 73 -5.06 14.95 18.59
N PHE A 74 -6.10 14.33 19.15
CA PHE A 74 -7.39 15.00 19.45
C PHE A 74 -7.68 15.20 20.94
N ASP A 75 -6.83 14.71 21.84
CA ASP A 75 -7.00 14.85 23.29
C ASP A 75 -6.41 16.19 23.78
N PRO A 76 -7.24 17.14 24.25
CA PRO A 76 -6.77 18.44 24.75
C PRO A 76 -5.93 18.33 26.03
N SER A 77 -6.01 17.21 26.74
CA SER A 77 -5.23 16.96 27.95
C SER A 77 -3.84 16.36 27.66
N HIS A 78 -3.56 15.97 26.42
CA HIS A 78 -2.28 15.40 26.04
C HIS A 78 -1.17 16.46 26.00
N PRO A 79 0.05 16.19 26.51
CA PRO A 79 1.16 17.17 26.50
C PRO A 79 1.55 17.67 25.10
N SER A 80 1.37 16.82 24.08
CA SER A 80 1.66 17.12 22.67
C SER A 80 0.50 17.78 21.91
N PHE A 81 -0.58 18.19 22.58
CA PHE A 81 -1.78 18.68 21.91
C PHE A 81 -1.53 19.98 21.13
N GLN A 82 -1.98 20.01 19.87
CA GLN A 82 -1.74 21.14 18.95
C GLN A 82 -3.02 21.72 18.32
N ASN A 83 -4.22 21.45 18.84
CA ASN A 83 -5.48 21.95 18.24
C ASN A 83 -5.64 21.60 16.74
N PHE A 84 -5.24 20.39 16.33
CA PHE A 84 -5.24 19.93 14.94
C PHE A 84 -6.57 20.20 14.19
N SER A 85 -7.71 20.00 14.86
CA SER A 85 -9.04 20.23 14.28
C SER A 85 -9.25 21.65 13.76
N VAL A 86 -8.69 22.66 14.44
CA VAL A 86 -8.81 24.07 14.03
C VAL A 86 -8.04 24.31 12.74
N TYR A 87 -6.85 23.72 12.60
CA TYR A 87 -6.06 23.83 11.36
C TYR A 87 -6.75 23.19 10.17
N ILE A 88 -7.43 22.06 10.37
CA ILE A 88 -8.24 21.43 9.32
C ILE A 88 -9.38 22.35 8.90
N LEU A 89 -10.13 22.90 9.86
CA LEU A 89 -11.25 23.80 9.56
C LEU A 89 -10.80 25.08 8.84
N ASN A 90 -9.63 25.62 9.19
CA ASN A 90 -9.06 26.79 8.52
C ASN A 90 -8.55 26.49 7.10
N SER A 91 -8.39 25.21 6.72
CA SER A 91 -7.86 24.78 5.42
C SER A 91 -8.95 24.33 4.43
N LEU A 92 -10.22 24.37 4.84
CA LEU A 92 -11.40 24.07 4.03
C LEU A 92 -11.99 25.36 3.46
#